data_AF-A0A5B7YFX0-F1
#
_entry.id   AF-A0A5B7YFX0-F1
#
_cell.length_a   1.000
_cell.length_b   1.000
_cell.length_c   1.000
_cell.angle_alpha   90.00
_cell.angle_beta   90.00
_cell.angle_gamma   90.00
#
_symmetry.space_group_name_H-M   'P 1'
#
loop_
_entity.id
_entity.type
_entity.pdbx_description
1 polymer ?
#
loop_
_entity_poly.entity_id
_entity_poly.type
_entity_poly.pdbx_seq_one_letter_code
_entity_poly.pdbx_strand_id
1 'polypeptide(L)'
;MRIVLISGAGLSSTSGAPTYNDISRHPLYTAFTEADNDEAVNVAQQISEEFDRFRPGEAHRECVLIENVCSHLGIPFIHYTLNVDTLIEQAKGTVTHIYGSLQSPASLVEYRFTPQIDLTEVVWQPDDIVLFLGVSGQGLPLAYIETCIESTGGKVFHYNLQYSNELVGSQIVGDLLNTFSCAEVLSHLPLTINIADNVDGDGTGVEFAEFTVSGNRYIIFFTPYNLMTVGGDMLASGAQALDVEDSARSFEVKFDLSKNYDQGTYFDRPPNNLGFKEMNILGQILLAYISSHYACSEIKPSMYVAEAQYPKLNAFYKRLAKYKGVKLRWTCELIENLHNSDTGDFYAFKPNS
;
A
#
# COMPACT_ATOMS: atom_id res chain seq x y z
N MET A 1 10.19 7.36 10.18
CA MET A 1 9.27 6.50 9.40
C MET A 1 9.83 6.17 8.02
N ARG A 2 9.95 4.88 7.74
CA ARG A 2 10.15 4.26 6.42
C ARG A 2 9.18 3.08 6.30
N ILE A 3 8.90 2.64 5.07
CA ILE A 3 8.26 1.36 4.82
C ILE A 3 9.35 0.33 4.52
N VAL A 4 9.40 -0.74 5.31
CA VAL A 4 10.33 -1.84 5.10
C VAL A 4 9.55 -3.12 4.85
N LEU A 5 9.76 -3.72 3.68
CA LEU A 5 9.14 -4.99 3.30
C LEU A 5 10.19 -6.10 3.38
N ILE A 6 9.89 -7.15 4.14
CA ILE A 6 10.71 -8.36 4.24
C ILE A 6 9.92 -9.53 3.66
N SER A 7 10.30 -10.02 2.48
CA SER A 7 9.58 -11.12 1.82
C SER A 7 10.32 -12.44 1.92
N GLY A 8 9.55 -13.52 2.03
CA GLY A 8 10.02 -14.90 2.00
C GLY A 8 9.33 -15.70 0.91
N ALA A 9 9.55 -17.02 0.93
CA ALA A 9 9.12 -17.90 -0.15
C ALA A 9 7.59 -17.95 -0.32
N GLY A 10 6.83 -17.59 0.73
CA GLY A 10 5.38 -17.45 0.63
C GLY A 10 4.96 -16.40 -0.40
N LEU A 11 5.73 -15.33 -0.60
CA LEU A 11 5.45 -14.35 -1.66
C LEU A 11 5.55 -15.00 -3.05
N SER A 12 6.68 -15.64 -3.34
CA SER A 12 6.93 -16.28 -4.65
C SER A 12 6.04 -17.50 -4.90
N SER A 13 5.55 -18.16 -3.85
CA SER A 13 4.60 -19.28 -3.96
C SER A 13 3.28 -18.86 -4.63
N THR A 14 2.89 -17.58 -4.52
CA THR A 14 1.72 -17.05 -5.23
C THR A 14 1.87 -17.06 -6.75
N SER A 15 3.12 -17.13 -7.23
CA SER A 15 3.50 -17.30 -8.64
C SER A 15 3.78 -18.77 -9.01
N GLY A 16 3.54 -19.71 -8.10
CA GLY A 16 3.83 -21.13 -8.26
C GLY A 16 5.30 -21.50 -8.04
N ALA A 17 6.14 -20.56 -7.58
CA ALA A 17 7.53 -20.88 -7.23
C ALA A 17 7.56 -21.78 -5.98
N PRO A 18 8.52 -22.71 -5.89
CA PRO A 18 8.60 -23.63 -4.77
C PRO A 18 8.99 -22.90 -3.48
N THR A 19 8.44 -23.35 -2.35
CA THR A 19 8.81 -22.84 -1.02
C THR A 19 10.08 -23.51 -0.51
N TYR A 20 10.63 -23.02 0.60
CA TYR A 20 11.79 -23.65 1.25
C TYR A 20 11.55 -25.14 1.57
N ASN A 21 10.34 -25.49 2.00
CA ASN A 21 9.97 -26.87 2.31
C ASN A 21 9.94 -27.77 1.06
N ASP A 22 9.65 -27.19 -0.10
CA ASP A 22 9.66 -27.90 -1.38
C ASP A 22 11.10 -28.11 -1.88
N ILE A 23 11.92 -27.05 -1.83
CA ILE A 23 13.30 -27.10 -2.36
C ILE A 23 14.29 -27.80 -1.45
N SER A 24 14.12 -27.79 -0.12
CA SER A 24 15.08 -28.38 0.83
C SER A 24 15.27 -29.90 0.66
N ARG A 25 14.34 -30.55 -0.04
CA ARG A 25 14.38 -31.98 -0.38
C ARG A 25 14.77 -32.24 -1.85
N HIS A 26 14.97 -31.19 -2.63
CA HIS A 26 15.29 -31.29 -4.05
C HIS A 26 16.77 -31.67 -4.24
N PRO A 27 17.11 -32.60 -5.15
CA PRO A 27 18.50 -33.01 -5.37
C PRO A 27 19.44 -31.86 -5.72
N LEU A 28 18.97 -30.86 -6.48
CA LEU A 28 19.78 -29.68 -6.80
C LEU A 28 20.09 -28.82 -5.57
N TYR A 29 19.19 -28.75 -4.58
CA TYR A 29 19.45 -28.02 -3.36
C TYR A 29 20.51 -28.71 -2.50
N THR A 30 20.43 -30.04 -2.37
CA THR A 30 21.47 -30.84 -1.71
C THR A 30 22.82 -30.70 -2.43
N ALA A 31 22.83 -30.83 -3.76
CA ALA A 31 24.04 -30.63 -4.54
C ALA A 31 24.64 -29.23 -4.36
N PHE A 32 23.81 -28.18 -4.37
CA PHE A 32 24.25 -26.80 -4.15
C PHE A 32 24.83 -26.57 -2.75
N THR A 33 24.25 -27.19 -1.73
CA THR A 33 24.66 -27.03 -0.33
C THR A 33 25.86 -27.88 0.07
N GLU A 34 26.17 -28.95 -0.65
CA GLU A 34 27.31 -29.85 -0.37
C GLU A 34 28.52 -29.58 -1.28
N ALA A 35 28.30 -29.01 -2.47
CA ALA A 35 29.35 -28.70 -3.44
C ALA A 35 30.39 -27.70 -2.90
N ASP A 36 31.60 -27.79 -3.45
CA ASP A 36 32.58 -26.70 -3.36
C ASP A 36 32.11 -25.46 -4.15
N ASN A 37 32.83 -24.35 -4.04
CA ASN A 37 32.37 -23.09 -4.63
C ASN A 37 32.26 -23.14 -6.16
N ASP A 38 33.19 -23.81 -6.86
CA ASP A 38 33.19 -23.86 -8.33
C ASP A 38 32.06 -24.77 -8.85
N GLU A 39 31.84 -25.91 -8.20
CA GLU A 39 30.73 -26.82 -8.49
C GLU A 39 29.39 -26.17 -8.14
N ALA A 40 29.30 -25.43 -7.02
CA ALA A 40 28.08 -24.77 -6.59
C ALA A 40 27.61 -23.68 -7.57
N VAL A 41 28.52 -23.00 -8.28
CA VAL A 41 28.15 -22.05 -9.34
C VAL A 41 27.42 -22.76 -10.48
N ASN A 42 27.90 -23.94 -10.89
CA ASN A 42 27.25 -24.72 -11.95
C ASN A 42 25.88 -25.25 -11.52
N VAL A 43 25.72 -25.65 -10.26
CA VAL A 43 24.42 -26.07 -9.72
C VAL A 43 23.46 -24.87 -9.60
N ALA A 44 23.95 -23.71 -9.16
CA ALA A 44 23.15 -22.49 -9.09
C ALA A 44 22.64 -22.06 -10.48
N GLN A 45 23.43 -22.24 -11.53
CA GLN A 45 23.00 -22.01 -12.91
C GLN A 45 21.82 -22.92 -13.31
N GLN A 46 21.88 -24.22 -12.95
CA GLN A 46 20.77 -25.14 -13.20
C GLN A 46 19.51 -24.76 -12.43
N ILE A 47 19.65 -24.34 -11.17
CA ILE A 47 18.52 -23.82 -10.38
C ILE A 47 17.94 -22.57 -11.05
N SER A 48 18.78 -21.66 -11.56
CA SER A 48 18.30 -20.46 -12.27
C SER A 48 17.44 -20.82 -13.48
N GLU A 49 17.87 -21.78 -14.28
CA GLU A 49 17.12 -22.27 -15.45
C GLU A 49 15.76 -22.86 -15.07
N GLU A 50 15.66 -23.57 -13.94
CA GLU A 50 14.37 -24.06 -13.43
C GLU A 50 13.42 -22.92 -13.01
N PHE A 51 13.99 -21.82 -12.51
CA PHE A 51 13.22 -20.66 -12.05
C PHE A 51 12.80 -19.71 -13.18
N ASP A 52 13.43 -19.78 -14.35
CA ASP A 52 13.11 -18.95 -15.53
C ASP A 52 11.68 -19.15 -16.06
N ARG A 53 10.99 -20.21 -15.66
CA ARG A 53 9.58 -20.45 -16.01
C ARG A 53 8.60 -19.59 -15.21
N PHE A 54 8.99 -19.11 -14.02
CA PHE A 54 8.09 -18.38 -13.14
C PHE A 54 7.96 -16.92 -13.58
N ARG A 55 6.79 -16.33 -13.33
CA ARG A 55 6.48 -14.95 -13.70
C ARG A 55 5.86 -14.23 -12.51
N PRO A 56 6.10 -12.91 -12.36
CA PRO A 56 5.54 -12.16 -11.24
C PRO A 56 4.02 -12.17 -11.27
N GLY A 57 3.45 -12.64 -10.16
CA GLY A 57 2.03 -12.62 -9.87
C GLY A 57 1.55 -11.27 -9.33
N GLU A 58 0.31 -11.24 -8.88
CA GLU A 58 -0.34 -10.03 -8.37
C GLU A 58 0.35 -9.47 -7.12
N ALA A 59 0.69 -10.31 -6.13
CA ALA A 59 1.36 -9.86 -4.90
C ALA A 59 2.71 -9.14 -5.17
N HIS A 60 3.47 -9.60 -6.16
CA HIS A 60 4.71 -8.93 -6.58
C HIS A 60 4.42 -7.53 -7.14
N ARG A 61 3.38 -7.41 -7.97
CA ARG A 61 2.98 -6.12 -8.55
C ARG A 61 2.44 -5.16 -7.50
N GLU A 62 1.79 -5.67 -6.45
CA GLU A 62 1.38 -4.86 -5.29
C GLU A 62 2.61 -4.32 -4.53
N CYS A 63 3.67 -5.10 -4.34
CA CYS A 63 4.93 -4.61 -3.76
C CYS A 63 5.50 -3.44 -4.59
N VAL A 64 5.55 -3.60 -5.91
CA VAL A 64 6.00 -2.54 -6.84
C VAL A 64 5.07 -1.33 -6.80
N LEU A 65 3.76 -1.54 -6.66
CA LEU A 65 2.81 -0.43 -6.54
C LEU A 65 3.04 0.37 -5.25
N ILE A 66 3.30 -0.31 -4.12
CA ILE A 66 3.66 0.34 -2.85
C ILE A 66 4.93 1.16 -3.00
N GLU A 67 5.98 0.59 -3.60
CA GLU A 67 7.23 1.29 -3.89
C GLU A 67 6.98 2.58 -4.69
N ASN A 68 6.20 2.47 -5.78
CA ASN A 68 5.85 3.63 -6.61
C ASN A 68 5.06 4.68 -5.82
N VAL A 69 4.08 4.28 -5.01
CA VAL A 69 3.28 5.24 -4.22
C VAL A 69 4.14 5.93 -3.15
N CYS A 70 4.96 5.17 -2.43
CA CYS A 70 5.88 5.71 -1.42
C CYS A 70 6.82 6.77 -2.03
N SER A 71 7.34 6.52 -3.23
CA SER A 71 8.17 7.51 -3.95
C SER A 71 7.42 8.82 -4.24
N HIS A 72 6.12 8.78 -4.53
CA HIS A 72 5.32 9.98 -4.78
C HIS A 72 4.93 10.71 -3.48
N LEU A 73 4.86 9.99 -2.37
CA LEU A 73 4.63 10.55 -1.03
C LEU A 73 5.92 11.00 -0.33
N GLY A 74 7.09 10.78 -0.95
CA GLY A 74 8.39 11.08 -0.32
C GLY A 74 8.71 10.17 0.87
N ILE A 75 8.08 9.00 0.96
CA ILE A 75 8.31 8.01 2.02
C ILE A 75 9.40 7.05 1.56
N PRO A 76 10.49 6.87 2.30
CA PRO A 76 11.50 5.87 1.94
C PRO A 76 10.91 4.46 1.98
N PHE A 77 11.12 3.71 0.90
CA PHE A 77 10.71 2.32 0.76
C PHE A 77 11.96 1.44 0.62
N ILE A 78 12.01 0.35 1.38
CA ILE A 78 13.10 -0.62 1.35
C ILE A 78 12.48 -2.01 1.27
N HIS A 79 12.94 -2.84 0.33
CA HIS A 79 12.51 -4.23 0.21
C HIS A 79 13.71 -5.16 0.38
N TYR A 80 13.71 -5.95 1.45
CA TYR A 80 14.61 -7.08 1.64
C TYR A 80 13.90 -8.39 1.30
N THR A 81 14.57 -9.29 0.58
CA THR A 81 14.01 -10.59 0.27
C THR A 81 14.94 -11.72 0.69
N LEU A 82 14.34 -12.75 1.29
CA LEU A 82 14.98 -14.04 1.54
C LEU A 82 14.94 -14.93 0.30
N ASN A 83 14.14 -14.55 -0.70
CA ASN A 83 14.05 -15.28 -1.95
C ASN A 83 15.28 -15.00 -2.80
N VAL A 84 15.67 -16.01 -3.57
CA VAL A 84 16.77 -15.92 -4.53
C VAL A 84 16.27 -15.73 -5.97
N ASP A 85 14.96 -15.90 -6.19
CA ASP A 85 14.31 -15.60 -7.47
C ASP A 85 14.28 -14.10 -7.76
N THR A 86 13.98 -13.73 -9.01
CA THR A 86 14.01 -12.32 -9.43
C THR A 86 12.63 -11.80 -9.83
N LEU A 87 11.58 -12.30 -9.18
CA LEU A 87 10.21 -11.99 -9.58
C LEU A 87 9.87 -10.50 -9.34
N ILE A 88 10.43 -9.88 -8.30
CA ILE A 88 10.21 -8.44 -8.03
C ILE A 88 10.83 -7.57 -9.12
N GLU A 89 12.05 -7.87 -9.54
CA GLU A 89 12.77 -7.14 -10.58
C GLU A 89 12.13 -7.36 -11.94
N GLN A 90 11.63 -8.58 -12.21
CA GLN A 90 10.79 -8.85 -13.39
C GLN A 90 9.51 -8.01 -13.38
N ALA A 91 8.93 -7.75 -12.20
CA ALA A 91 7.80 -6.83 -12.01
C ALA A 91 8.19 -5.34 -12.06
N LYS A 92 9.47 -5.03 -12.29
CA LYS A 92 10.05 -3.67 -12.31
C LYS A 92 10.13 -2.99 -10.94
N GLY A 93 10.18 -3.77 -9.87
CA GLY A 93 10.50 -3.27 -8.52
C GLY A 93 11.99 -3.30 -8.22
N THR A 94 12.34 -2.71 -7.09
CA THR A 94 13.68 -2.82 -6.51
C THR A 94 13.66 -3.68 -5.24
N VAL A 95 14.69 -4.51 -5.08
CA VAL A 95 14.82 -5.41 -3.94
C VAL A 95 16.28 -5.67 -3.61
N THR A 96 16.56 -5.90 -2.33
CA THR A 96 17.86 -6.35 -1.85
C THR A 96 17.77 -7.82 -1.41
N HIS A 97 18.57 -8.66 -2.04
CA HIS A 97 18.62 -10.08 -1.73
C HIS A 97 19.51 -10.34 -0.51
N ILE A 98 18.98 -11.03 0.49
CA ILE A 98 19.72 -11.37 1.71
C ILE A 98 20.71 -12.51 1.44
N TYR A 99 20.35 -13.47 0.58
CA TYR A 99 21.14 -14.67 0.32
C TYR A 99 21.64 -14.76 -1.13
N GLY A 100 21.80 -13.60 -1.79
CA GLY A 100 22.16 -13.52 -3.21
C GLY A 100 20.98 -13.72 -4.17
N SER A 101 21.25 -13.65 -5.48
CA SER A 101 20.22 -13.69 -6.53
C SER A 101 20.55 -14.69 -7.64
N LEU A 102 19.53 -15.37 -8.17
CA LEU A 102 19.67 -16.28 -9.32
C LEU A 102 20.14 -15.57 -10.60
N GLN A 103 19.95 -14.25 -10.71
CA GLN A 103 20.57 -13.46 -11.80
C GLN A 103 22.10 -13.41 -11.72
N SER A 104 22.67 -13.69 -10.54
CA SER A 104 24.12 -13.74 -10.31
C SER A 104 24.46 -15.00 -9.51
N PRO A 105 24.65 -16.15 -10.18
CA PRO A 105 24.98 -17.42 -9.51
C PRO A 105 26.17 -17.33 -8.55
N ALA A 106 27.17 -16.50 -8.86
CA ALA A 106 28.31 -16.25 -7.97
C ALA A 106 27.88 -15.64 -6.62
N SER A 107 26.91 -14.71 -6.63
CA SER A 107 26.38 -14.12 -5.39
C SER A 107 25.66 -15.14 -4.51
N LEU A 108 24.95 -16.10 -5.13
CA LEU A 108 24.30 -17.17 -4.36
C LEU A 108 25.32 -18.05 -3.64
N VAL A 109 26.45 -18.34 -4.29
CA VAL A 109 27.54 -19.12 -3.67
C VAL A 109 28.20 -18.31 -2.55
N GLU A 110 28.47 -17.02 -2.79
CA GLU A 110 29.06 -16.12 -1.80
C GLU A 110 28.22 -16.03 -0.52
N TYR A 111 26.89 -15.88 -0.66
CA TYR A 111 25.97 -15.69 0.46
C TYR A 111 25.19 -16.95 0.86
N ARG A 112 25.60 -18.13 0.39
CA ARG A 112 24.95 -19.44 0.65
C ARG A 112 24.77 -19.74 2.14
N PHE A 113 25.72 -19.31 2.97
CA PHE A 113 25.77 -19.62 4.40
C PHE A 113 25.78 -18.40 5.31
N THR A 114 26.17 -17.25 4.77
CA THR A 114 26.25 -15.99 5.51
C THR A 114 25.44 -14.97 4.74
N PRO A 115 24.42 -14.34 5.36
CA PRO A 115 23.61 -13.37 4.66
C PRO A 115 24.46 -12.15 4.26
N GLN A 116 24.18 -11.60 3.09
CA GLN A 116 24.74 -10.31 2.64
C GLN A 116 24.35 -9.18 3.59
N ILE A 117 23.15 -9.27 4.17
CA ILE A 117 22.61 -8.32 5.14
C ILE A 117 22.07 -9.10 6.33
N ASP A 118 22.67 -8.88 7.49
CA ASP A 118 22.11 -9.38 8.74
C ASP A 118 20.99 -8.44 9.21
N LEU A 119 19.75 -8.91 9.12
CA LEU A 119 18.57 -8.15 9.57
C LEU A 119 18.59 -7.85 11.07
N THR A 120 19.38 -8.58 11.86
CA THR A 120 19.55 -8.31 13.30
C THR A 120 20.41 -7.08 13.58
N GLU A 121 21.21 -6.65 12.60
CA GLU A 121 22.09 -5.49 12.68
C GLU A 121 21.48 -4.23 12.01
N VAL A 122 20.31 -4.36 11.38
CA VAL A 122 19.61 -3.22 10.77
C VAL A 122 19.21 -2.22 11.86
N VAL A 123 19.58 -0.95 11.65
CA VAL A 123 19.19 0.15 12.54
C VAL A 123 17.75 0.57 12.22
N TRP A 124 16.82 0.14 13.06
CA TRP A 124 15.41 0.53 13.02
C TRP A 124 15.21 1.95 13.51
N GLN A 125 14.26 2.67 12.89
CA GLN A 125 13.91 4.03 13.26
C GLN A 125 12.56 4.06 13.97
N PRO A 126 12.30 5.11 14.77
CA PRO A 126 10.96 5.39 15.23
C PRO A 126 9.97 5.48 14.06
N ASP A 127 8.79 4.92 14.28
CA ASP A 127 7.67 4.88 13.33
C ASP A 127 7.96 4.12 12.03
N ASP A 128 9.04 3.33 11.93
CA ASP A 128 9.19 2.40 10.81
C ASP A 128 7.99 1.44 10.78
N ILE A 129 7.43 1.22 9.59
CA ILE A 129 6.37 0.24 9.35
C ILE A 129 6.99 -0.93 8.61
N VAL A 130 7.06 -2.07 9.27
CA VAL A 130 7.74 -3.27 8.79
C VAL A 130 6.72 -4.35 8.45
N LEU A 131 6.79 -4.86 7.23
CA LEU A 131 5.85 -5.82 6.67
C LEU A 131 6.59 -7.12 6.36
N PHE A 132 6.21 -8.23 7.00
CA PHE A 132 6.72 -9.56 6.69
C PHE A 132 5.75 -10.29 5.77
N LEU A 133 6.17 -10.62 4.55
CA LEU A 133 5.33 -11.29 3.55
C LEU A 133 5.76 -12.73 3.33
N GLY A 134 4.95 -13.69 3.78
CA GLY A 134 5.19 -15.11 3.52
C GLY A 134 6.53 -15.60 4.09
N VAL A 135 6.94 -15.05 5.23
CA VAL A 135 8.19 -15.40 5.91
C VAL A 135 7.87 -16.37 7.04
N SER A 136 8.51 -17.54 7.02
CA SER A 136 8.43 -18.51 8.11
C SER A 136 9.45 -18.20 9.20
N GLY A 137 9.20 -18.63 10.44
CA GLY A 137 10.18 -18.54 11.53
C GLY A 137 11.43 -19.43 11.34
N GLN A 138 11.49 -20.21 10.26
CA GLN A 138 12.66 -21.02 9.92
C GLN A 138 13.64 -20.18 9.08
N GLY A 139 14.85 -19.98 9.60
CA GLY A 139 15.94 -19.29 8.88
C GLY A 139 16.14 -17.80 9.21
N LEU A 140 15.31 -17.23 10.09
CA LEU A 140 15.55 -15.92 10.70
C LEU A 140 15.08 -15.93 12.16
N PRO A 141 15.76 -15.25 13.09
CA PRO A 141 15.27 -15.04 14.44
C PRO A 141 14.15 -13.97 14.43
N LEU A 142 13.02 -14.26 13.79
CA LEU A 142 11.94 -13.29 13.53
C LEU A 142 11.44 -12.60 14.80
N ALA A 143 11.19 -13.36 15.87
CA ALA A 143 10.74 -12.80 17.15
C ALA A 143 11.75 -11.80 17.75
N TYR A 144 13.06 -12.04 17.55
CA TYR A 144 14.09 -11.10 17.98
C TYR A 144 14.10 -9.85 17.10
N ILE A 145 14.05 -10.00 15.77
CA ILE A 145 14.02 -8.86 14.83
C ILE A 145 12.79 -7.99 15.12
N GLU A 146 11.63 -8.61 15.33
CA GLU A 146 10.39 -7.95 15.73
C GLU A 146 10.56 -7.17 17.03
N THR A 147 11.12 -7.80 18.07
CA THR A 147 11.41 -7.13 19.35
C THR A 147 12.32 -5.91 19.14
N CYS A 148 13.33 -6.01 18.28
CA CYS A 148 14.21 -4.88 17.95
C CYS A 148 13.43 -3.73 17.30
N ILE A 149 12.54 -4.02 16.35
CA ILE A 149 11.70 -3.00 15.68
C ILE A 149 10.75 -2.34 16.67
N GLU A 150 10.03 -3.13 17.47
CA GLU A 150 9.06 -2.60 18.43
C GLU A 150 9.75 -1.78 19.53
N SER A 151 10.96 -2.16 19.94
CA SER A 151 11.73 -1.42 20.94
C SER A 151 12.09 0.01 20.51
N THR A 152 12.14 0.28 19.20
CA THR A 152 12.33 1.63 18.66
C THR A 152 11.02 2.40 18.43
N GLY A 153 9.87 1.77 18.70
CA GLY A 153 8.54 2.32 18.39
C GLY A 153 8.09 2.05 16.95
N GLY A 154 8.74 1.13 16.23
CA GLY A 154 8.27 0.67 14.93
C GLY A 154 7.02 -0.20 15.05
N LYS A 155 6.29 -0.36 13.94
CA LYS A 155 5.09 -1.20 13.84
C LYS A 155 5.36 -2.38 12.94
N VAL A 156 4.97 -3.57 13.39
CA VAL A 156 5.21 -4.83 12.67
C VAL A 156 3.89 -5.45 12.22
N PHE A 157 3.83 -5.84 10.95
CA PHE A 157 2.71 -6.55 10.36
C PHE A 157 3.19 -7.81 9.64
N HIS A 158 2.57 -8.95 9.94
CA HIS A 158 2.85 -10.24 9.33
C HIS A 158 1.70 -10.66 8.43
N TYR A 159 2.00 -10.94 7.16
CA TYR A 159 1.05 -11.49 6.19
C TYR A 159 1.48 -12.91 5.87
N ASN A 160 0.79 -13.88 6.48
CA ASN A 160 1.16 -15.29 6.43
C ASN A 160 -0.09 -16.18 6.32
N LEU A 161 0.09 -17.37 5.75
CA LEU A 161 -0.99 -18.36 5.64
C LEU A 161 -1.48 -18.87 7.01
N GLN A 162 -0.61 -18.84 8.02
CA GLN A 162 -0.87 -19.40 9.33
C GLN A 162 -0.45 -18.42 10.43
N TYR A 163 -1.17 -18.47 11.54
CA TYR A 163 -0.86 -17.74 12.76
C TYR A 163 0.36 -18.36 13.47
N SER A 164 1.21 -17.53 14.07
CA SER A 164 2.32 -17.95 14.93
C SER A 164 2.17 -17.39 16.34
N ASN A 165 2.23 -18.25 17.36
CA ASN A 165 2.19 -17.82 18.76
C ASN A 165 3.49 -17.15 19.23
N GLU A 166 4.56 -17.24 18.44
CA GLU A 166 5.88 -16.69 18.78
C GLU A 166 6.05 -15.24 18.33
N LEU A 167 5.15 -14.74 17.47
CA LEU A 167 5.17 -13.39 16.94
C LEU A 167 4.17 -12.51 17.68
N VAL A 168 4.57 -11.30 18.06
CA VAL A 168 3.79 -10.40 18.92
C VAL A 168 3.05 -9.30 18.17
N GLY A 169 3.54 -8.94 17.00
CA GLY A 169 3.01 -7.90 16.12
C GLY A 169 1.71 -8.30 15.45
N SER A 170 1.18 -7.40 14.62
CA SER A 170 -0.12 -7.60 13.98
C SER A 170 -0.05 -8.72 12.94
N GLN A 171 -0.83 -9.78 13.11
CA GLN A 171 -0.84 -10.92 12.18
C GLN A 171 -2.11 -10.94 11.33
N ILE A 172 -1.95 -10.72 10.03
CA ILE A 172 -2.98 -10.88 9.01
C ILE A 172 -2.86 -12.28 8.42
N VAL A 173 -3.78 -13.16 8.82
CA VAL A 173 -3.73 -14.59 8.46
C VAL A 173 -4.59 -14.87 7.24
N GLY A 174 -3.98 -15.42 6.19
CA GLY A 174 -4.67 -15.85 4.97
C GLY A 174 -3.76 -15.91 3.75
N ASP A 175 -4.34 -16.22 2.60
CA ASP A 175 -3.64 -16.16 1.31
C ASP A 175 -3.20 -14.72 1.03
N LEU A 176 -1.94 -14.52 0.64
CA LEU A 176 -1.39 -13.21 0.31
C LEU A 176 -2.18 -12.51 -0.79
N LEU A 177 -2.65 -13.24 -1.80
CA LEU A 177 -3.49 -12.68 -2.88
C LEU A 177 -4.81 -12.12 -2.36
N ASN A 178 -5.22 -12.53 -1.15
CA ASN A 178 -6.44 -12.08 -0.52
C ASN A 178 -6.24 -11.06 0.59
N THR A 179 -5.07 -11.01 1.20
CA THR A 179 -4.84 -10.27 2.44
C THR A 179 -3.89 -9.09 2.25
N PHE A 180 -3.03 -9.14 1.24
CA PHE A 180 -2.03 -8.13 0.97
C PHE A 180 -2.39 -7.32 -0.28
N SER A 181 -2.37 -6.00 -0.14
CA SER A 181 -2.50 -5.06 -1.25
C SER A 181 -1.88 -3.73 -0.88
N CYS A 182 -1.58 -2.89 -1.86
CA CYS A 182 -1.06 -1.55 -1.65
C CYS A 182 -1.98 -0.72 -0.75
N ALA A 183 -3.28 -0.73 -1.03
CA ALA A 183 -4.26 0.00 -0.22
C ALA A 183 -4.30 -0.43 1.25
N GLU A 184 -4.16 -1.73 1.49
CA GLU A 184 -4.12 -2.28 2.84
C GLU A 184 -2.88 -1.76 3.58
N VAL A 185 -1.71 -1.81 2.95
CA VAL A 185 -0.46 -1.30 3.52
C VAL A 185 -0.53 0.21 3.80
N LEU A 186 -1.02 0.96 2.81
CA LEU A 186 -1.13 2.42 2.90
C LEU A 186 -2.12 2.86 3.99
N SER A 187 -3.07 2.02 4.38
CA SER A 187 -4.02 2.33 5.45
C SER A 187 -3.37 2.44 6.84
N HIS A 188 -2.15 1.91 7.00
CA HIS A 188 -1.38 1.99 8.24
C HIS A 188 -0.48 3.23 8.32
N LEU A 189 -0.40 4.03 7.24
CA LEU A 189 0.46 5.21 7.17
C LEU A 189 -0.18 6.40 7.88
N PRO A 190 0.49 6.98 8.91
CA PRO A 190 0.09 8.27 9.47
C PRO A 190 0.55 9.40 8.56
N LEU A 191 -0.21 9.69 7.50
CA LEU A 191 0.05 10.80 6.62
C LEU A 191 -0.29 12.14 7.30
N THR A 192 0.57 13.13 7.08
CA THR A 192 0.37 14.48 7.60
C THR A 192 -0.80 15.15 6.91
N ILE A 193 -1.76 15.60 7.70
CA ILE A 193 -2.92 16.39 7.27
C ILE A 193 -2.86 17.70 8.06
N ASN A 194 -2.90 18.82 7.34
CA ASN A 194 -2.84 20.16 7.90
C ASN A 194 -4.25 20.70 8.11
N ILE A 195 -4.41 21.68 8.99
CA ILE A 195 -5.65 22.43 9.17
C ILE A 195 -5.46 23.79 8.51
N ALA A 196 -6.43 24.22 7.71
CA ALA A 196 -6.42 25.56 7.13
C ALA A 196 -6.65 26.61 8.23
N ASP A 197 -5.62 27.40 8.54
CA ASP A 197 -5.72 28.52 9.48
C ASP A 197 -6.69 29.57 8.96
N ASN A 198 -7.63 30.02 9.80
CA ASN A 198 -8.33 31.29 9.56
C ASN A 198 -7.51 32.43 10.13
N VAL A 199 -7.30 33.45 9.30
CA VAL A 199 -6.73 34.75 9.68
C VAL A 199 -7.66 35.52 10.67
N ASP A 200 -8.85 34.99 10.99
CA ASP A 200 -9.89 35.68 11.76
C ASP A 200 -10.37 34.96 13.05
N GLY A 201 -9.61 34.02 13.61
CA GLY A 201 -9.79 33.56 15.00
C GLY A 201 -10.87 32.50 15.27
N ASP A 202 -11.76 32.19 14.32
CA ASP A 202 -12.57 30.97 14.31
C ASP A 202 -12.09 30.12 13.12
N GLY A 203 -11.27 29.09 13.34
CA GLY A 203 -10.78 28.20 12.29
C GLY A 203 -11.92 27.63 11.42
N THR A 204 -11.71 27.48 10.10
CA THR A 204 -12.67 26.74 9.28
C THR A 204 -12.73 25.26 9.69
N GLY A 205 -11.67 24.72 10.31
CA GLY A 205 -11.60 23.28 10.58
C GLY A 205 -11.57 22.45 9.29
N VAL A 206 -11.33 23.08 8.13
CA VAL A 206 -11.07 22.37 6.88
C VAL A 206 -9.65 21.82 6.95
N GLU A 207 -9.57 20.51 6.80
CA GLU A 207 -8.31 19.78 6.79
C GLU A 207 -7.85 19.56 5.34
N PHE A 208 -6.54 19.59 5.10
CA PHE A 208 -6.00 19.42 3.76
C PHE A 208 -4.62 18.78 3.73
N ALA A 209 -4.28 18.16 2.61
CA ALA A 209 -2.94 17.68 2.34
C ALA A 209 -2.55 17.91 0.88
N GLU A 210 -1.25 18.03 0.63
CA GLU A 210 -0.71 18.24 -0.71
C GLU A 210 0.23 17.12 -1.10
N PHE A 211 0.24 16.77 -2.37
CA PHE A 211 1.09 15.71 -2.90
C PHE A 211 1.34 15.93 -4.39
N THR A 212 2.30 15.19 -4.96
CA THR A 212 2.67 15.34 -6.37
C THR A 212 2.53 14.01 -7.10
N VAL A 213 1.90 14.02 -8.27
CA VAL A 213 1.84 12.88 -9.20
C VAL A 213 2.25 13.34 -10.59
N SER A 214 3.29 12.71 -11.16
CA SER A 214 3.80 13.01 -12.50
C SER A 214 4.11 14.49 -12.73
N GLY A 215 4.67 15.16 -11.71
CA GLY A 215 5.00 16.58 -11.74
C GLY A 215 3.84 17.54 -11.55
N ASN A 216 2.60 17.07 -11.42
CA ASN A 216 1.45 17.90 -11.06
C ASN A 216 1.24 17.87 -9.54
N ARG A 217 1.11 19.06 -8.93
CA ARG A 217 0.79 19.22 -7.51
C ARG A 217 -0.72 19.21 -7.32
N TYR A 218 -1.18 18.31 -6.46
CA TYR A 218 -2.56 18.14 -6.07
C TYR A 218 -2.76 18.54 -4.62
N ILE A 219 -3.98 18.93 -4.30
CA ILE A 219 -4.45 19.18 -2.94
C ILE A 219 -5.73 18.38 -2.71
N ILE A 220 -5.81 17.67 -1.59
CA ILE A 220 -7.02 17.02 -1.08
C ILE A 220 -7.52 17.78 0.14
N PHE A 221 -8.84 17.99 0.21
CA PHE A 221 -9.54 18.65 1.29
C PHE A 221 -10.51 17.69 1.96
N PHE A 222 -10.60 17.80 3.28
CA PHE A 222 -11.59 17.15 4.14
C PHE A 222 -12.37 18.26 4.84
N THR A 223 -13.58 18.51 4.35
CA THR A 223 -14.44 19.59 4.86
C THR A 223 -15.45 19.01 5.86
N PRO A 224 -15.51 19.51 7.10
CA PRO A 224 -16.43 18.97 8.11
C PRO A 224 -17.90 19.28 7.79
N TYR A 225 -18.81 18.48 8.35
CA TYR A 225 -20.27 18.55 8.16
C TYR A 225 -20.85 19.97 8.09
N ASN A 226 -20.45 20.85 9.02
CA ASN A 226 -20.97 22.21 9.15
C ASN A 226 -20.55 23.16 8.02
N LEU A 227 -19.55 22.79 7.22
CA LEU A 227 -19.01 23.59 6.11
C LEU A 227 -19.12 22.91 4.74
N MET A 228 -19.74 21.72 4.69
CA MET A 228 -19.92 21.01 3.43
C MET A 228 -20.76 21.81 2.44
N THR A 229 -20.45 21.64 1.16
CA THR A 229 -21.26 22.15 0.05
C THR A 229 -22.34 21.16 -0.41
N VAL A 230 -22.22 19.89 -0.01
CA VAL A 230 -23.22 18.85 -0.28
C VAL A 230 -24.54 19.18 0.44
N GLY A 231 -25.64 19.15 -0.29
CA GLY A 231 -26.98 19.40 0.27
C GLY A 231 -27.43 18.34 1.28
N GLY A 232 -28.23 18.77 2.27
CA GLY A 232 -28.69 17.91 3.37
C GLY A 232 -29.45 16.65 2.93
N ASP A 233 -30.25 16.73 1.86
CA ASP A 233 -31.00 15.58 1.32
C ASP A 233 -30.07 14.50 0.73
N MET A 234 -28.99 14.91 0.07
CA MET A 234 -27.97 13.99 -0.46
C MET A 234 -27.23 13.30 0.68
N LEU A 235 -26.83 14.07 1.70
CA LEU A 235 -26.17 13.52 2.87
C LEU A 235 -27.06 12.52 3.63
N ALA A 236 -28.34 12.83 3.79
CA ALA A 236 -29.32 11.92 4.42
C ALA A 236 -29.49 10.62 3.60
N SER A 237 -29.52 10.73 2.28
CA SER A 237 -29.61 9.57 1.38
C SER A 237 -28.37 8.67 1.47
N GLY A 238 -27.18 9.27 1.51
CA GLY A 238 -25.92 8.56 1.73
C GLY A 238 -25.87 7.85 3.08
N ALA A 239 -26.28 8.53 4.16
CA ALA A 239 -26.34 7.97 5.49
C ALA A 239 -27.32 6.79 5.58
N GLN A 240 -28.47 6.89 4.92
CA GLN A 240 -29.44 5.80 4.84
C GLN A 240 -28.89 4.60 4.07
N ALA A 241 -28.28 4.83 2.90
CA ALA A 241 -27.73 3.76 2.07
C ALA A 241 -26.59 3.02 2.76
N LEU A 242 -25.79 3.74 3.55
CA LEU A 242 -24.67 3.19 4.28
C LEU A 242 -24.99 2.80 5.72
N ASP A 243 -26.24 2.88 6.19
CA ASP A 243 -26.61 2.57 7.57
C ASP A 243 -25.73 3.32 8.60
N VAL A 244 -25.73 4.66 8.49
CA VAL A 244 -24.98 5.57 9.37
C VAL A 244 -25.97 6.37 10.21
N GLU A 245 -25.91 6.17 11.54
CA GLU A 245 -26.83 6.83 12.48
C GLU A 245 -26.48 8.30 12.73
N ASP A 246 -25.19 8.63 12.78
CA ASP A 246 -24.68 9.97 13.11
C ASP A 246 -23.94 10.58 11.92
N SER A 247 -24.66 11.36 11.12
CA SER A 247 -24.10 12.07 9.96
C SER A 247 -23.40 13.38 10.33
N ALA A 248 -23.45 13.84 11.59
CA ALA A 248 -22.79 15.09 12.01
C ALA A 248 -21.26 14.98 12.02
N ARG A 249 -20.73 13.75 12.05
CA ARG A 249 -19.30 13.43 11.91
C ARG A 249 -18.89 13.10 10.48
N SER A 250 -19.65 13.55 9.49
CA SER A 250 -19.33 13.33 8.07
C SER A 250 -18.34 14.37 7.54
N PHE A 251 -17.53 13.97 6.57
CA PHE A 251 -16.59 14.85 5.87
C PHE A 251 -16.81 14.82 4.35
N GLU A 252 -16.73 15.99 3.72
CA GLU A 252 -16.77 16.11 2.26
C GLU A 252 -15.33 16.05 1.76
N VAL A 253 -15.05 15.11 0.87
CA VAL A 253 -13.73 14.93 0.27
C VAL A 253 -13.74 15.52 -1.13
N LYS A 254 -12.84 16.48 -1.34
CA LYS A 254 -12.54 17.04 -2.67
C LYS A 254 -11.06 16.99 -2.91
N PHE A 255 -10.65 16.82 -4.15
CA PHE A 255 -9.29 17.13 -4.53
C PHE A 255 -9.23 17.77 -5.90
N ASP A 256 -8.18 18.52 -6.12
CA ASP A 256 -7.93 19.24 -7.35
C ASP A 256 -6.43 19.52 -7.52
N LEU A 257 -6.04 20.15 -8.62
CA LEU A 257 -4.71 20.72 -8.77
C LEU A 257 -4.56 21.92 -7.85
N SER A 258 -3.43 22.03 -7.14
CA SER A 258 -3.18 23.21 -6.27
C SER A 258 -3.27 24.53 -7.05
N LYS A 259 -2.80 24.53 -8.31
CA LYS A 259 -2.91 25.69 -9.20
C LYS A 259 -4.36 26.14 -9.43
N ASN A 260 -5.30 25.20 -9.52
CA ASN A 260 -6.70 25.53 -9.74
C ASN A 260 -7.29 26.26 -8.55
N TYR A 261 -6.88 25.85 -7.34
CA TYR A 261 -7.23 26.55 -6.11
C TYR A 261 -6.66 27.98 -6.11
N ASP A 262 -5.37 28.14 -6.39
CA ASP A 262 -4.69 29.45 -6.40
C ASP A 262 -5.30 30.43 -7.41
N GLN A 263 -5.84 29.92 -8.52
CA GLN A 263 -6.36 30.70 -9.64
C GLN A 263 -7.89 30.84 -9.64
N GLY A 264 -8.59 30.17 -8.71
CA GLY A 264 -10.05 30.10 -8.69
C GLY A 264 -10.64 29.37 -9.91
N THR A 265 -9.84 28.54 -10.59
CA THR A 265 -10.23 27.75 -11.77
C THR A 265 -10.50 26.30 -11.36
N TYR A 266 -11.36 26.11 -10.37
CA TYR A 266 -11.62 24.82 -9.74
C TYR A 266 -12.02 23.74 -10.76
N PHE A 267 -11.46 22.55 -10.59
CA PHE A 267 -11.69 21.32 -11.35
C PHE A 267 -11.21 21.36 -12.81
N ASP A 268 -10.42 22.35 -13.19
CA ASP A 268 -9.77 22.37 -14.49
C ASP A 268 -8.83 21.17 -14.66
N ARG A 269 -8.91 20.54 -15.84
CA ARG A 269 -8.10 19.37 -16.16
C ARG A 269 -6.59 19.70 -16.08
N PRO A 270 -5.75 18.74 -15.67
CA PRO A 270 -4.30 18.91 -15.76
C PRO A 270 -3.86 19.14 -17.22
N PRO A 271 -2.79 19.92 -17.43
CA PRO A 271 -2.29 20.22 -18.77
C PRO A 271 -1.86 18.96 -19.53
N ASN A 272 -1.41 17.94 -18.81
CA ASN A 272 -1.09 16.61 -19.35
C ASN A 272 -2.08 15.58 -18.80
N ASN A 273 -2.62 14.73 -19.68
CA ASN A 273 -3.46 13.62 -19.25
C ASN A 273 -2.60 12.57 -18.52
N LEU A 274 -3.04 12.11 -17.36
CA LEU A 274 -2.41 10.98 -16.67
C LEU A 274 -2.65 9.69 -17.46
N GLY A 275 -1.61 8.88 -17.60
CA GLY A 275 -1.73 7.51 -18.09
C GLY A 275 -2.40 6.59 -17.06
N PHE A 276 -2.69 5.36 -17.45
CA PHE A 276 -3.35 4.40 -16.58
C PHE A 276 -2.56 4.11 -15.29
N LYS A 277 -1.22 4.02 -15.38
CA LYS A 277 -0.36 3.76 -14.22
C LYS A 277 -0.42 4.92 -13.22
N GLU A 278 -0.31 6.14 -13.73
CA GLU A 278 -0.33 7.37 -12.93
C GLU A 278 -1.70 7.59 -12.28
N MET A 279 -2.78 7.26 -12.99
CA MET A 279 -4.12 7.27 -12.42
C MET A 279 -4.27 6.29 -11.26
N ASN A 280 -3.70 5.08 -11.36
CA ASN A 280 -3.74 4.10 -10.28
C ASN A 280 -2.98 4.62 -9.04
N ILE A 281 -1.80 5.19 -9.24
CA ILE A 281 -1.00 5.81 -8.16
C ILE A 281 -1.79 6.93 -7.47
N LEU A 282 -2.40 7.83 -8.25
CA LEU A 282 -3.25 8.91 -7.72
C LEU A 282 -4.39 8.33 -6.86
N GLY A 283 -5.05 7.27 -7.33
CA GLY A 283 -6.09 6.57 -6.58
C GLY A 283 -5.61 6.04 -5.22
N GLN A 284 -4.46 5.38 -5.20
CA GLN A 284 -3.86 4.83 -3.97
C GLN A 284 -3.48 5.93 -2.99
N ILE A 285 -2.92 7.05 -3.46
CA ILE A 285 -2.57 8.20 -2.62
C ILE A 285 -3.82 8.81 -1.97
N LEU A 286 -4.88 9.03 -2.75
CA LEU A 286 -6.14 9.56 -2.21
C LEU A 286 -6.72 8.66 -1.13
N LEU A 287 -6.71 7.35 -1.36
CA LEU A 287 -7.17 6.37 -0.37
C LEU A 287 -6.29 6.35 0.88
N ALA A 288 -4.98 6.50 0.74
CA ALA A 288 -4.06 6.58 1.86
C ALA A 288 -4.39 7.78 2.75
N TYR A 289 -4.63 8.96 2.15
CA TYR A 289 -5.04 10.15 2.91
C TYR A 289 -6.39 9.98 3.59
N ILE A 290 -7.40 9.43 2.90
CA ILE A 290 -8.71 9.14 3.51
C ILE A 290 -8.57 8.17 4.70
N SER A 291 -7.74 7.14 4.55
CA SER A 291 -7.49 6.14 5.60
C SER A 291 -6.75 6.75 6.79
N SER A 292 -5.73 7.57 6.52
CA SER A 292 -4.99 8.29 7.55
C SER A 292 -5.88 9.29 8.31
N HIS A 293 -6.70 10.06 7.59
CA HIS A 293 -7.66 10.97 8.20
C HIS A 293 -8.62 10.21 9.12
N TYR A 294 -9.16 9.08 8.66
CA TYR A 294 -10.04 8.24 9.47
C TYR A 294 -9.35 7.71 10.74
N ALA A 295 -8.11 7.23 10.61
CA ALA A 295 -7.38 6.63 11.72
C ALA A 295 -6.89 7.65 12.76
N CYS A 296 -6.53 8.86 12.30
CA CYS A 296 -5.90 9.89 13.14
C CYS A 296 -6.87 10.99 13.62
N SER A 297 -8.06 11.12 13.01
CA SER A 297 -9.02 12.15 13.40
C SER A 297 -9.65 11.85 14.77
N GLU A 298 -9.59 12.84 15.67
CA GLU A 298 -10.16 12.74 17.01
C GLU A 298 -11.69 12.55 16.99
N ILE A 299 -12.35 13.12 15.98
CA ILE A 299 -13.81 13.07 15.81
C ILE A 299 -14.25 11.68 15.34
N LYS A 300 -13.34 10.86 14.80
CA LYS A 300 -13.61 9.54 14.18
C LYS A 300 -14.71 9.65 13.11
N PRO A 301 -14.40 10.02 11.87
CA PRO A 301 -15.40 10.26 10.83
C PRO A 301 -16.39 9.10 10.68
N SER A 302 -17.69 9.38 10.61
CA SER A 302 -18.73 8.35 10.46
C SER A 302 -18.95 7.95 9.00
N MET A 303 -18.72 8.88 8.09
CA MET A 303 -18.91 8.74 6.65
C MET A 303 -18.11 9.83 5.93
N TYR A 304 -17.76 9.56 4.69
CA TYR A 304 -17.25 10.56 3.77
C TYR A 304 -18.17 10.63 2.56
N VAL A 305 -18.23 11.83 1.98
CA VAL A 305 -19.01 12.08 0.79
C VAL A 305 -18.18 12.81 -0.24
N ALA A 306 -18.43 12.54 -1.51
CA ALA A 306 -17.78 13.22 -2.62
C ALA A 306 -18.81 13.49 -3.71
N GLU A 307 -18.88 14.74 -4.16
CA GLU A 307 -19.68 15.15 -5.32
C GLU A 307 -18.72 15.63 -6.41
N ALA A 308 -18.94 15.17 -7.64
CA ALA A 308 -18.22 15.70 -8.79
C ALA A 308 -19.19 16.29 -9.80
N GLN A 309 -19.25 17.62 -9.85
CA GLN A 309 -20.10 18.35 -10.80
C GLN A 309 -19.75 18.06 -12.27
N TYR A 310 -18.51 17.68 -12.59
CA TYR A 310 -18.09 17.47 -13.97
C TYR A 310 -18.19 15.99 -14.40
N PRO A 311 -18.96 15.64 -15.46
CA PRO A 311 -19.17 14.25 -15.88
C PRO A 311 -17.89 13.45 -16.20
N LYS A 312 -16.81 14.10 -16.65
CA LYS A 312 -15.53 13.40 -16.90
C LYS A 312 -14.77 13.10 -15.60
N LEU A 313 -14.95 13.92 -14.57
CA LEU A 313 -14.47 13.63 -13.21
C LEU A 313 -15.31 12.51 -12.59
N ASN A 314 -16.61 12.44 -12.85
CA ASN A 314 -17.43 11.28 -12.46
C ASN A 314 -16.92 9.98 -13.05
N ALA A 315 -16.61 9.93 -14.35
CA ALA A 315 -16.03 8.74 -14.95
C ALA A 315 -14.63 8.40 -14.37
N PHE A 316 -13.89 9.40 -13.89
CA PHE A 316 -12.62 9.20 -13.19
C PHE A 316 -12.85 8.62 -11.77
N TYR A 317 -13.74 9.20 -10.98
CA TYR A 317 -14.11 8.73 -9.65
C TYR A 317 -14.79 7.38 -9.64
N LYS A 318 -15.66 7.14 -10.62
CA LYS A 318 -16.28 5.84 -10.87
C LYS A 318 -15.25 4.79 -11.19
N ARG A 319 -14.16 5.13 -11.90
CA ARG A 319 -13.05 4.19 -12.16
C ARG A 319 -12.22 3.93 -10.90
N LEU A 320 -12.00 4.94 -10.07
CA LEU A 320 -11.35 4.78 -8.76
C LEU A 320 -12.18 3.92 -7.80
N ALA A 321 -13.47 4.23 -7.65
CA ALA A 321 -14.40 3.52 -6.77
C ALA A 321 -14.76 2.10 -7.25
N LYS A 322 -14.77 1.85 -8.58
CA LYS A 322 -15.06 0.52 -9.16
C LYS A 322 -13.82 -0.30 -9.49
N TYR A 323 -12.61 0.16 -9.13
CA TYR A 323 -11.42 -0.66 -9.32
C TYR A 323 -11.50 -1.87 -8.39
N LYS A 324 -11.94 -3.01 -8.94
CA LYS A 324 -12.10 -4.30 -8.26
C LYS A 324 -10.83 -4.83 -7.57
N GLY A 325 -9.67 -4.20 -7.79
CA GLY A 325 -8.37 -4.57 -7.23
C GLY A 325 -8.00 -3.86 -5.93
N VAL A 326 -8.82 -2.92 -5.46
CA VAL A 326 -8.68 -2.46 -4.08
C VAL A 326 -9.73 -3.19 -3.27
N LYS A 327 -9.33 -4.15 -2.42
CA LYS A 327 -10.17 -4.56 -1.28
C LYS A 327 -10.26 -3.36 -0.36
N LEU A 328 -11.04 -2.36 -0.76
CA LEU A 328 -11.33 -1.20 0.04
C LEU A 328 -11.92 -1.76 1.32
N ARG A 329 -11.28 -1.49 2.47
CA ARG A 329 -11.93 -1.60 3.77
C ARG A 329 -13.03 -0.54 3.90
N TRP A 330 -13.74 -0.23 2.82
CA TRP A 330 -14.74 0.81 2.71
C TRP A 330 -15.93 0.29 1.91
N THR A 331 -17.12 0.47 2.46
CA THR A 331 -18.40 0.31 1.76
C THR A 331 -18.65 1.62 1.01
N CYS A 332 -18.94 1.54 -0.29
CA CYS A 332 -19.13 2.69 -1.16
C CYS A 332 -20.44 2.55 -1.93
N GLU A 333 -21.27 3.57 -1.85
CA GLU A 333 -22.57 3.63 -2.52
C GLU A 333 -22.62 4.85 -3.46
N LEU A 334 -23.07 4.60 -4.69
CA LEU A 334 -23.42 5.66 -5.63
C LEU A 334 -24.87 6.02 -5.38
N ILE A 335 -25.12 7.27 -5.04
CA ILE A 335 -26.47 7.78 -4.79
C ILE A 335 -26.92 8.54 -6.03
N GLU A 336 -28.04 8.12 -6.61
CA GLU A 336 -28.62 8.81 -7.75
C GLU A 336 -29.18 10.18 -7.30
N ASN A 337 -28.68 11.25 -7.91
CA ASN A 337 -29.25 12.58 -7.69
C ASN A 337 -30.51 12.74 -8.56
N LEU A 338 -31.67 12.48 -7.96
CA LEU A 338 -32.97 12.58 -8.62
C LEU A 338 -33.43 14.04 -8.84
N HIS A 339 -32.72 15.03 -8.29
CA HIS A 339 -33.18 16.42 -8.20
C HIS A 339 -32.40 17.42 -9.06
N ASN A 340 -31.32 17.02 -9.74
CA ASN A 340 -30.63 17.89 -10.70
C ASN A 340 -29.92 17.07 -11.79
N SER A 341 -30.29 17.29 -13.05
CA SER A 341 -29.57 16.73 -14.21
C SER A 341 -28.18 17.35 -14.43
N ASP A 342 -27.89 18.44 -13.72
CA ASP A 342 -26.70 19.29 -13.92
C ASP A 342 -25.65 19.13 -12.80
N THR A 343 -25.99 18.42 -11.71
CA THR A 343 -25.07 18.03 -10.64
C THR A 343 -24.65 16.59 -10.88
N GLY A 344 -23.36 16.32 -10.86
CA GLY A 344 -22.85 15.00 -11.24
C GLY A 344 -23.02 13.91 -10.18
N ASP A 345 -22.28 12.81 -10.31
CA ASP A 345 -22.39 11.62 -9.46
C ASP A 345 -22.05 11.96 -8.00
N PHE A 346 -22.91 11.54 -7.07
CA PHE A 346 -22.70 11.65 -5.62
C PHE A 346 -22.30 10.29 -5.04
N TYR A 347 -21.14 10.24 -4.40
CA TYR A 347 -20.62 9.04 -3.75
C TYR A 347 -20.60 9.22 -2.24
N ALA A 348 -21.11 8.23 -1.52
CA ALA A 348 -20.95 8.11 -0.08
C ALA A 348 -20.09 6.88 0.22
N PHE A 349 -19.18 6.98 1.19
CA PHE A 349 -18.37 5.85 1.62
C PHE A 349 -18.12 5.86 3.13
N LYS A 350 -18.15 4.67 3.73
CA LYS A 350 -17.83 4.44 5.15
C LYS A 350 -16.83 3.31 5.29
N PRO A 351 -15.98 3.28 6.33
CA PRO A 351 -15.09 2.15 6.56
C PRO A 351 -15.91 0.89 6.88
N ASN A 352 -15.41 -0.26 6.46
CA ASN A 352 -15.94 -1.57 6.83
C ASN A 352 -15.63 -1.78 8.32
N SER A 353 -16.68 -2.08 9.09
CA SER A 353 -16.60 -2.43 10.51
C SER A 353 -15.76 -3.65 10.78
#